data_AF-A0A0R3RLT6-F1
#
_entry.id   AF-A0A0R3RLT6-F1
#
_cell.length_a   1.000
_cell.length_b   1.000
_cell.length_c   1.000
_cell.angle_alpha   90.00
_cell.angle_beta   90.00
_cell.angle_gamma   90.00
#
_symmetry.space_group_name_H-M   'P 1'
#
loop_
_entity.id
_entity.type
_entity.pdbx_description
1 polymer ?
#
loop_
_entity_poly.entity_id
_entity_poly.type
_entity_poly.pdbx_seq_one_letter_code
_entity_poly.pdbx_strand_id
1 'polypeptide(L)'
;LQLILQLITNYGKDPKITKYLNKLNFYILPILNPDGFVFSRTSKSDLIRHWRKNRAPENCTGSILFRKNLCCEGVDLNRNYDFDFQQAFYPFNNSCSDEYQGPFPFSEPESRAIRDFITSSELRNKTDAVISIHTHGQFIILPYNNRRKTYPADYADLMAVAEKVKIAIKKLSGHEYNIGTVADMFGPATGSATDWIKRNTDVKYVYVFELPPAYTTWFAFQVKPHKLIPIATETWNGVSIIIDQVLKDNDL
;
A
#
# COMPACT_ATOMS: atom_id res chain seq x y z
N LEU A 1 8.30 -4.96 -10.11
CA LEU A 1 9.25 -5.60 -11.06
C LEU A 1 10.49 -4.74 -11.29
N GLN A 2 10.37 -3.48 -11.72
CA GLN A 2 11.55 -2.64 -11.97
C GLN A 2 12.47 -2.46 -10.74
N LEU A 3 11.91 -2.38 -9.53
CA LEU A 3 12.70 -2.33 -8.29
C LEU A 3 13.53 -3.59 -8.07
N ILE A 4 12.97 -4.78 -8.38
CA ILE A 4 13.71 -6.05 -8.33
C ILE A 4 14.86 -6.03 -9.35
N LEU A 5 14.56 -5.61 -10.59
CA LEU A 5 15.57 -5.47 -11.64
C LEU A 5 16.69 -4.51 -11.22
N GLN A 6 16.35 -3.39 -10.59
CA GLN A 6 17.32 -2.41 -10.10
C GLN A 6 18.28 -3.03 -9.08
N LEU A 7 17.77 -3.86 -8.16
CA LEU A 7 18.57 -4.55 -7.15
C LEU A 7 19.49 -5.60 -7.79
N ILE A 8 18.93 -6.52 -8.59
CA ILE A 8 19.70 -7.66 -9.10
C ILE A 8 20.71 -7.28 -10.19
N THR A 9 20.42 -6.27 -11.00
CA THR A 9 21.30 -5.90 -12.14
C THR A 9 22.49 -5.05 -11.72
N ASN A 10 22.39 -4.37 -10.57
CA ASN A 10 23.39 -3.43 -10.05
C ASN A 10 24.13 -3.95 -8.83
N TYR A 11 23.77 -5.11 -8.27
CA TYR A 11 24.59 -5.78 -7.26
C TYR A 11 26.00 -6.08 -7.80
N GLY A 12 27.03 -5.73 -7.03
CA GLY A 12 28.44 -5.84 -7.44
C GLY A 12 28.93 -4.77 -8.42
N LYS A 13 28.05 -3.85 -8.87
CA LYS A 13 28.40 -2.75 -9.78
C LYS A 13 28.20 -1.38 -9.13
N ASP A 14 27.02 -1.17 -8.54
CA ASP A 14 26.70 0.04 -7.80
C ASP A 14 27.08 -0.19 -6.32
N PRO A 15 28.00 0.61 -5.74
CA PRO A 15 28.42 0.44 -4.35
C PRO A 15 27.28 0.61 -3.33
N LYS A 16 26.30 1.48 -3.61
CA LYS A 16 25.15 1.74 -2.74
C LYS A 16 24.19 0.55 -2.77
N ILE A 17 23.84 0.04 -3.95
CA ILE A 17 23.02 -1.19 -4.09
C ILE A 17 23.72 -2.40 -3.46
N THR A 18 25.03 -2.51 -3.66
CA THR A 18 25.83 -3.59 -3.06
C THR A 18 25.81 -3.51 -1.54
N LYS A 19 25.97 -2.30 -0.96
CA LYS A 19 25.83 -2.10 0.48
C LYS A 19 24.45 -2.52 0.96
N TYR A 20 23.39 -2.14 0.25
CA TYR A 20 22.01 -2.48 0.61
C TYR A 20 21.81 -3.98 0.74
N LEU A 21 22.16 -4.73 -0.31
CA LEU A 21 21.96 -6.18 -0.36
C LEU A 21 22.89 -6.96 0.58
N ASN A 22 24.03 -6.38 0.96
CA ASN A 22 24.93 -7.00 1.94
C ASN A 22 24.47 -6.80 3.40
N LYS A 23 23.61 -5.82 3.65
CA LYS A 23 23.22 -5.41 5.01
C LYS A 23 21.76 -5.67 5.33
N LEU A 24 20.90 -5.73 4.32
CA LEU A 24 19.45 -5.86 4.47
C LEU A 24 18.90 -6.97 3.58
N ASN A 25 17.82 -7.60 4.05
CA ASN A 25 17.02 -8.51 3.26
C ASN A 25 15.83 -7.77 2.64
N PHE A 26 15.54 -8.02 1.37
CA PHE A 26 14.44 -7.40 0.64
C PHE A 26 13.37 -8.45 0.30
N TYR A 27 12.21 -8.33 0.93
CA TYR A 27 11.04 -9.13 0.61
C TYR A 27 10.09 -8.30 -0.26
N ILE A 28 9.95 -8.69 -1.52
CA ILE A 28 9.15 -7.95 -2.50
C ILE A 28 8.02 -8.84 -3.00
N LEU A 29 6.78 -8.43 -2.73
CA LEU A 29 5.56 -9.08 -3.24
C LEU A 29 5.00 -8.25 -4.41
N PRO A 30 5.21 -8.64 -5.68
CA PRO A 30 4.81 -7.81 -6.81
C PRO A 30 3.31 -7.72 -7.01
N ILE A 31 2.58 -8.78 -6.64
CA ILE A 31 1.13 -8.91 -6.83
C ILE A 31 0.55 -9.57 -5.58
N LEU A 32 -0.06 -8.78 -4.69
CA LEU A 32 -0.76 -9.28 -3.50
C LEU A 32 -2.13 -9.87 -3.84
N ASN A 33 -2.81 -9.32 -4.86
CA ASN A 33 -4.13 -9.73 -5.32
C ASN A 33 -4.03 -10.39 -6.71
N PRO A 34 -3.57 -11.65 -6.80
CA PRO A 34 -3.37 -12.31 -8.09
C PRO A 34 -4.68 -12.52 -8.84
N ASP A 35 -5.76 -12.90 -8.15
CA ASP A 35 -7.04 -13.18 -8.79
C ASP A 35 -7.68 -11.91 -9.36
N GLY A 36 -7.70 -10.82 -8.59
CA GLY A 36 -8.16 -9.51 -9.07
C GLY A 36 -7.29 -8.98 -10.22
N PHE A 37 -5.97 -9.20 -10.17
CA PHE A 37 -5.06 -8.83 -11.26
C PHE A 37 -5.39 -9.58 -12.55
N VAL A 38 -5.57 -10.90 -12.51
CA VAL A 38 -5.96 -11.69 -13.69
C VAL A 38 -7.34 -11.26 -14.19
N PHE A 39 -8.32 -11.11 -13.29
CA PHE A 39 -9.69 -10.72 -13.64
C PHE A 39 -9.75 -9.39 -14.38
N SER A 40 -9.01 -8.38 -13.91
CA SER A 40 -8.93 -7.06 -14.57
C SER A 40 -8.32 -7.10 -15.98
N ARG A 41 -7.62 -8.19 -16.35
CA ARG A 41 -6.94 -8.34 -17.64
C ARG A 41 -7.65 -9.25 -18.62
N THR A 42 -8.39 -10.24 -18.14
CA THR A 42 -9.02 -11.28 -18.97
C THR A 42 -10.47 -10.97 -19.31
N SER A 43 -11.12 -10.11 -18.53
CA SER A 43 -12.49 -9.71 -18.82
C SER A 43 -12.58 -8.82 -20.05
N LYS A 44 -13.66 -9.02 -20.83
CA LYS A 44 -13.99 -8.20 -22.02
C LYS A 44 -14.76 -6.93 -21.66
N SER A 45 -15.10 -6.72 -20.40
CA SER A 45 -15.82 -5.52 -19.95
C SER A 45 -14.85 -4.45 -19.47
N ASP A 46 -14.97 -3.24 -20.02
CA ASP A 46 -14.17 -2.09 -19.59
C ASP A 46 -14.38 -1.74 -18.11
N LEU A 47 -15.58 -2.00 -17.56
CA LEU A 47 -15.86 -1.81 -16.13
C LEU A 47 -15.02 -2.76 -15.26
N ILE A 48 -14.70 -3.95 -15.76
CA ILE A 48 -13.90 -4.94 -15.04
C ILE A 48 -12.40 -4.60 -15.12
N ARG A 49 -11.95 -3.83 -16.13
CA ARG A 49 -10.57 -3.32 -16.15
C ARG A 49 -10.24 -2.45 -14.93
N HIS A 50 -11.27 -1.87 -14.30
CA HIS A 50 -11.17 -1.07 -13.08
C HIS A 50 -11.40 -1.87 -11.78
N TRP A 51 -11.48 -3.20 -11.86
CA TRP A 51 -11.66 -4.05 -10.67
C TRP A 51 -10.52 -3.87 -9.66
N ARG A 52 -10.89 -3.62 -8.40
CA ARG A 52 -9.96 -3.34 -7.28
C ARG A 52 -9.89 -4.46 -6.24
N LYS A 53 -11.05 -5.02 -5.88
CA LYS A 53 -11.20 -6.02 -4.81
C LYS A 53 -10.51 -7.34 -5.16
N ASN A 54 -10.40 -8.26 -4.21
CA ASN A 54 -10.06 -9.65 -4.56
C ASN A 54 -11.24 -10.36 -5.25
N ARG A 55 -11.17 -11.69 -5.37
CA ARG A 55 -12.22 -12.53 -5.98
C ARG A 55 -12.87 -13.49 -5.00
N ALA A 56 -13.06 -13.04 -3.76
CA ALA A 56 -13.83 -13.77 -2.76
C ALA A 56 -15.24 -14.13 -3.29
N PRO A 57 -15.80 -15.28 -2.89
CA PRO A 57 -17.16 -15.68 -3.28
C PRO A 57 -18.22 -14.62 -2.97
N GLU A 58 -19.35 -14.73 -3.67
CA GLU A 58 -20.48 -13.83 -3.48
C GLU A 58 -20.92 -13.73 -2.02
N ASN A 59 -21.16 -12.50 -1.58
CA ASN A 59 -21.79 -12.20 -0.32
C ASN A 59 -23.05 -11.35 -0.57
N CYS A 60 -24.18 -11.76 -0.02
CA CYS A 60 -25.47 -11.13 -0.25
C CYS A 60 -25.86 -10.07 0.79
N THR A 61 -24.90 -9.40 1.44
CA THR A 61 -25.18 -8.21 2.29
C THR A 61 -25.32 -6.92 1.49
N GLY A 62 -25.19 -6.99 0.17
CA GLY A 62 -25.16 -5.83 -0.69
C GLY A 62 -26.47 -5.05 -0.69
N SER A 63 -26.37 -3.73 -0.79
CA SER A 63 -27.55 -2.87 -0.88
C SER A 63 -27.31 -1.64 -1.76
N ILE A 64 -28.36 -1.24 -2.47
CA ILE A 64 -28.51 0.03 -3.19
C ILE A 64 -29.80 0.70 -2.74
N LEU A 65 -30.04 1.94 -3.19
CA LEU A 65 -31.13 2.81 -2.73
C LEU A 65 -32.52 2.12 -2.65
N PHE A 66 -32.84 1.23 -3.60
CA PHE A 66 -34.15 0.55 -3.66
C PHE A 66 -34.08 -0.98 -3.61
N ARG A 67 -32.90 -1.58 -3.38
CA ARG A 67 -32.75 -3.05 -3.39
C ARG A 67 -31.72 -3.50 -2.36
N LYS A 68 -32.12 -4.46 -1.53
CA LYS A 68 -31.28 -5.11 -0.52
C LYS A 68 -30.96 -6.55 -0.94
N ASN A 69 -30.08 -7.20 -0.19
CA ASN A 69 -29.65 -8.57 -0.38
C ASN A 69 -29.05 -8.83 -1.77
N LEU A 70 -28.32 -7.86 -2.30
CA LEU A 70 -27.57 -8.00 -3.53
C LEU A 70 -26.33 -8.86 -3.26
N CYS A 71 -26.16 -9.90 -4.06
CA CYS A 71 -24.98 -10.75 -4.03
C CYS A 71 -23.89 -10.11 -4.90
N CYS A 72 -22.76 -9.79 -4.29
CA CYS A 72 -21.61 -9.19 -4.95
C CYS A 72 -20.34 -9.89 -4.46
N GLU A 73 -19.35 -10.00 -5.35
CA GLU A 73 -18.10 -10.71 -5.12
C GLU A 73 -16.99 -9.76 -4.64
N GLY A 74 -16.00 -10.34 -3.97
CA GLY A 74 -14.75 -9.67 -3.61
C GLY A 74 -14.82 -8.76 -2.39
N VAL A 75 -13.67 -8.60 -1.76
CA VAL A 75 -13.41 -7.79 -0.56
C VAL A 75 -12.26 -6.81 -0.86
N ASP A 76 -12.33 -5.59 -0.32
CA ASP A 76 -11.19 -4.67 -0.33
C ASP A 76 -10.13 -5.16 0.65
N LEU A 77 -9.04 -5.69 0.10
CA LEU A 77 -7.93 -6.20 0.90
C LEU A 77 -7.31 -5.12 1.80
N ASN A 78 -7.35 -3.83 1.41
CA ASN A 78 -6.86 -2.73 2.25
C ASN A 78 -7.95 -2.15 3.18
N ARG A 79 -9.00 -2.93 3.44
CA ARG A 79 -9.97 -2.72 4.51
C ARG A 79 -10.19 -3.97 5.37
N ASN A 80 -9.50 -5.09 5.08
CA ASN A 80 -9.76 -6.40 5.66
C ASN A 80 -8.93 -6.72 6.92
N TYR A 81 -8.13 -5.79 7.44
CA TYR A 81 -7.28 -6.03 8.61
C TYR A 81 -7.99 -5.71 9.93
N ASP A 82 -7.57 -6.34 11.03
CA ASP A 82 -8.14 -6.12 12.37
C ASP A 82 -7.66 -4.81 13.01
N PHE A 83 -7.97 -3.68 12.37
CA PHE A 83 -7.62 -2.35 12.85
C PHE A 83 -8.79 -1.38 12.64
N ASP A 84 -9.52 -1.10 13.73
CA ASP A 84 -10.74 -0.30 13.71
C ASP A 84 -11.77 -0.83 12.68
N PHE A 85 -11.91 -2.14 12.55
CA PHE A 85 -12.81 -2.78 11.57
C PHE A 85 -14.28 -2.42 11.84
N GLN A 86 -14.99 -1.90 10.83
CA GLN A 86 -16.32 -1.25 10.94
C GLN A 86 -17.41 -2.00 10.13
N GLN A 87 -17.50 -3.32 10.25
CA GLN A 87 -18.41 -4.16 9.45
C GLN A 87 -19.90 -3.83 9.58
N ALA A 88 -20.32 -3.10 10.62
CA ALA A 88 -21.71 -2.70 10.81
C ALA A 88 -22.12 -1.45 10.02
N PHE A 89 -21.16 -0.68 9.49
CA PHE A 89 -21.40 0.64 8.92
C PHE A 89 -21.26 0.67 7.40
N TYR A 90 -22.04 1.51 6.72
CA TYR A 90 -21.83 1.81 5.32
C TYR A 90 -20.56 2.68 5.16
N PRO A 91 -19.73 2.50 4.11
CA PRO A 91 -19.86 1.54 3.01
C PRO A 91 -19.24 0.15 3.28
N PHE A 92 -18.67 -0.05 4.46
CA PHE A 92 -17.91 -1.23 4.88
C PHE A 92 -18.71 -2.52 4.97
N ASN A 93 -20.01 -2.41 5.22
CA ASN A 93 -20.96 -3.53 5.37
C ASN A 93 -21.59 -4.01 4.06
N ASN A 94 -21.39 -3.27 2.96
CA ASN A 94 -22.07 -3.47 1.69
C ASN A 94 -21.17 -4.25 0.72
N SER A 95 -21.48 -5.52 0.43
CA SER A 95 -20.66 -6.35 -0.47
C SER A 95 -20.48 -5.80 -1.89
N CYS A 96 -21.38 -4.91 -2.33
CA CYS A 96 -21.29 -4.26 -3.64
C CYS A 96 -20.46 -2.96 -3.62
N SER A 97 -19.96 -2.54 -2.46
CA SER A 97 -19.03 -1.42 -2.32
C SER A 97 -17.60 -1.82 -2.71
N ASP A 98 -16.86 -0.88 -3.30
CA ASP A 98 -15.41 -1.01 -3.50
C ASP A 98 -14.61 -1.00 -2.20
N GLU A 99 -15.22 -0.54 -1.09
CA GLU A 99 -14.63 -0.50 0.25
C GLU A 99 -15.19 -1.59 1.18
N TYR A 100 -15.87 -2.60 0.63
CA TYR A 100 -16.40 -3.71 1.43
C TYR A 100 -15.27 -4.39 2.22
N GLN A 101 -15.38 -4.44 3.54
CA GLN A 101 -14.29 -4.94 4.40
C GLN A 101 -14.26 -6.46 4.52
N GLY A 102 -15.28 -7.15 4.04
CA GLY A 102 -15.46 -8.58 4.26
C GLY A 102 -16.30 -8.89 5.51
N PRO A 103 -16.65 -10.16 5.72
CA PRO A 103 -17.52 -10.59 6.81
C PRO A 103 -16.88 -10.46 8.20
N PHE A 104 -15.55 -10.52 8.31
CA PHE A 104 -14.79 -10.38 9.54
C PHE A 104 -13.32 -10.02 9.24
N PRO A 105 -12.54 -9.51 10.20
CA PRO A 105 -11.13 -9.20 9.98
C PRO A 105 -10.35 -10.45 9.56
N PHE A 106 -9.48 -10.30 8.56
CA PHE A 106 -8.70 -11.38 7.97
C PHE A 106 -9.55 -12.51 7.36
N SER A 107 -10.74 -12.20 6.85
CA SER A 107 -11.55 -13.15 6.09
C SER A 107 -10.86 -13.61 4.81
N GLU A 108 -9.99 -12.78 4.22
CA GLU A 108 -9.33 -13.06 2.95
C GLU A 108 -8.00 -13.81 3.14
N PRO A 109 -7.69 -14.82 2.30
CA PRO A 109 -6.41 -15.52 2.36
C PRO A 109 -5.22 -14.59 2.09
N GLU A 110 -5.38 -13.57 1.24
CA GLU A 110 -4.30 -12.63 0.91
C GLU A 110 -3.94 -11.73 2.10
N SER A 111 -4.93 -11.26 2.87
CA SER A 111 -4.68 -10.45 4.08
C SER A 111 -4.07 -11.31 5.20
N ARG A 112 -4.54 -12.57 5.36
CA ARG A 112 -3.91 -13.54 6.27
C ARG A 112 -2.46 -13.83 5.91
N ALA A 113 -2.16 -13.99 4.62
CA ALA A 113 -0.79 -14.25 4.17
C ALA A 113 0.19 -13.15 4.61
N ILE A 114 -0.20 -11.87 4.48
CA ILE A 114 0.63 -10.75 4.95
C ILE A 114 0.77 -10.75 6.47
N ARG A 115 -0.34 -10.92 7.19
CA ARG A 115 -0.35 -11.01 8.66
C ARG A 115 0.59 -12.11 9.16
N ASP A 116 0.44 -13.31 8.63
CA ASP A 116 1.18 -14.49 9.05
C ASP A 116 2.66 -14.37 8.68
N PHE A 117 2.96 -13.77 7.52
CA PHE A 117 4.34 -13.53 7.09
C PHE A 117 5.06 -12.53 8.00
N ILE A 118 4.48 -11.35 8.23
CA ILE A 118 5.13 -10.28 9.02
C ILE A 118 5.25 -10.65 10.51
N THR A 119 4.38 -11.53 11.01
CA THR A 119 4.41 -12.01 12.41
C THR A 119 5.09 -13.37 12.57
N SER A 120 5.58 -13.96 11.49
CA SER A 120 6.32 -15.23 11.52
C SER A 120 7.59 -15.13 12.35
N SER A 121 8.13 -16.26 12.81
CA SER A 121 9.43 -16.32 13.48
C SER A 121 10.60 -15.81 12.62
N GLU A 122 10.42 -15.81 11.29
CA GLU A 122 11.40 -15.29 10.36
C GLU A 122 11.46 -13.76 10.41
N LEU A 123 10.32 -13.07 10.48
CA LEU A 123 10.25 -11.60 10.33
C LEU A 123 9.90 -10.82 11.59
N ARG A 124 9.26 -11.45 12.57
CA ARG A 124 8.84 -10.80 13.80
C ARG A 124 10.07 -10.20 14.49
N ASN A 125 9.99 -8.90 14.76
CA ASN A 125 11.05 -8.09 15.35
C ASN A 125 12.36 -8.01 14.54
N LYS A 126 12.29 -8.29 13.23
CA LYS A 126 13.42 -8.21 12.29
C LYS A 126 13.09 -7.39 11.05
N THR A 127 11.91 -6.78 11.01
CA THR A 127 11.46 -5.98 9.87
C THR A 127 11.60 -4.50 10.20
N ASP A 128 12.53 -3.82 9.53
CA ASP A 128 12.81 -2.40 9.76
C ASP A 128 11.79 -1.47 9.10
N ALA A 129 11.33 -1.86 7.89
CA ALA A 129 10.48 -1.04 7.05
C ALA A 129 9.44 -1.85 6.27
N VAL A 130 8.25 -1.28 6.09
CA VAL A 130 7.19 -1.78 5.20
C VAL A 130 6.71 -0.63 4.32
N ILE A 131 6.73 -0.84 3.01
CA ILE A 131 6.25 0.13 2.02
C ILE A 131 5.16 -0.54 1.18
N SER A 132 3.91 -0.10 1.35
CA SER A 132 2.81 -0.51 0.47
C SER A 132 2.73 0.42 -0.73
N ILE A 133 2.72 -0.11 -1.95
CA ILE A 133 2.71 0.69 -3.17
C ILE A 133 1.34 0.61 -3.82
N HIS A 134 0.73 1.77 -3.98
CA HIS A 134 -0.57 1.99 -4.58
C HIS A 134 -0.46 3.03 -5.71
N THR A 135 -1.57 3.25 -6.40
CA THR A 135 -1.75 4.30 -7.39
C THR A 135 -3.22 4.69 -7.27
N HIS A 136 -3.60 5.97 -7.25
CA HIS A 136 -2.85 7.14 -7.67
C HIS A 136 -2.98 8.28 -6.66
N GLY A 137 -2.14 9.30 -6.83
CA GLY A 137 -2.40 10.58 -6.18
C GLY A 137 -1.18 11.43 -5.92
N GLN A 138 0.02 10.85 -6.00
CA GLN A 138 1.27 11.45 -5.53
C GLN A 138 1.22 11.75 -4.03
N PHE A 139 0.98 10.71 -3.23
CA PHE A 139 0.99 10.80 -1.76
C PHE A 139 2.03 9.88 -1.14
N ILE A 140 2.66 10.35 -0.06
CA ILE A 140 3.36 9.52 0.91
C ILE A 140 2.49 9.55 2.16
N ILE A 141 1.78 8.45 2.40
CA ILE A 141 0.83 8.32 3.49
C ILE A 141 1.52 7.68 4.69
N LEU A 142 1.26 8.25 5.86
CA LEU A 142 1.75 7.79 7.16
C LEU A 142 0.60 7.24 8.01
N PRO A 143 0.85 6.27 8.89
CA PRO A 143 -0.11 5.86 9.92
C PRO A 143 -0.38 6.99 10.94
N TYR A 144 -1.51 7.02 11.65
CA TYR A 144 -2.66 6.13 11.49
C TYR A 144 -3.74 6.79 10.62
N ASN A 145 -4.55 5.98 9.95
CA ASN A 145 -5.55 6.46 8.98
C ASN A 145 -7.00 6.25 9.44
N ASN A 146 -7.22 5.57 10.57
CA ASN A 146 -8.56 5.29 11.07
C ASN A 146 -9.28 6.51 11.68
N ARG A 147 -8.56 7.49 12.22
CA ARG A 147 -9.16 8.67 12.88
C ARG A 147 -8.29 9.90 12.68
N ARG A 148 -8.93 11.07 12.54
CA ARG A 148 -8.24 12.35 12.45
C ARG A 148 -7.42 12.62 13.70
N LYS A 149 -6.30 13.32 13.54
CA LYS A 149 -5.41 13.71 14.64
C LYS A 149 -4.94 12.54 15.51
N THR A 150 -4.83 11.35 14.93
CA THR A 150 -4.36 10.14 15.61
C THR A 150 -3.08 9.68 14.94
N TYR A 151 -1.97 9.70 15.67
CA TYR A 151 -0.64 9.47 15.14
C TYR A 151 0.13 8.44 15.99
N PRO A 152 1.04 7.64 15.40
CA PRO A 152 1.97 6.83 16.17
C PRO A 152 2.98 7.72 16.92
N ALA A 153 3.59 7.18 17.97
CA ALA A 153 4.52 7.93 18.82
C ALA A 153 5.73 8.49 18.04
N ASP A 154 6.15 7.81 16.97
CA ASP A 154 7.28 8.17 16.11
C ASP A 154 6.86 8.91 14.83
N TYR A 155 5.65 9.49 14.79
CA TYR A 155 5.14 10.21 13.62
C TYR A 155 6.08 11.32 13.12
N ALA A 156 6.72 12.05 14.03
CA ALA A 156 7.66 13.11 13.67
C ALA A 156 8.90 12.57 12.91
N ASP A 157 9.42 11.41 13.31
CA ASP A 157 10.52 10.73 12.63
C ASP A 157 10.08 10.28 11.23
N LEU A 158 8.89 9.67 11.15
CA LEU A 158 8.33 9.21 9.89
C LEU A 158 8.13 10.37 8.90
N MET A 159 7.62 11.50 9.39
CA MET A 159 7.41 12.72 8.60
C MET A 159 8.75 13.28 8.10
N ALA A 160 9.77 13.34 8.97
CA ALA A 160 11.08 13.87 8.59
C ALA A 160 11.74 13.06 7.46
N VAL A 161 11.56 11.74 7.45
CA VAL A 161 12.05 10.87 6.36
C VAL A 161 11.20 11.03 5.10
N ALA A 162 9.87 11.08 5.24
CA ALA A 162 8.96 11.31 4.11
C ALA A 162 9.24 12.65 3.39
N GLU A 163 9.60 13.70 4.12
CA GLU A 163 10.00 14.98 3.51
C GLU A 163 11.29 14.84 2.69
N LYS A 164 12.28 14.08 3.16
CA LYS A 164 13.49 13.77 2.36
C LYS A 164 13.13 13.00 1.08
N VAL A 165 12.22 12.03 1.17
CA VAL A 165 11.70 11.27 0.02
C VAL A 165 11.05 12.22 -0.99
N LYS A 166 10.13 13.07 -0.54
CA LYS A 166 9.44 14.06 -1.39
C LYS A 166 10.42 15.00 -2.09
N ILE A 167 11.41 15.53 -1.37
CA ILE A 167 12.45 16.40 -1.94
C ILE A 167 13.25 15.65 -3.02
N ALA A 168 13.63 14.39 -2.74
CA ALA A 168 14.40 13.57 -3.67
C ALA A 168 13.60 13.27 -4.96
N ILE A 169 12.32 12.92 -4.83
CA ILE A 169 11.42 12.69 -5.97
C ILE A 169 11.24 13.96 -6.79
N LYS A 170 10.89 15.09 -6.14
CA LYS A 170 10.71 16.38 -6.82
C LYS A 170 11.96 16.81 -7.58
N LYS A 171 13.15 16.60 -7.01
CA LYS A 171 14.42 16.91 -7.68
C LYS A 171 14.65 16.07 -8.93
N LEU A 172 14.21 14.81 -8.95
CA LEU A 172 14.46 13.88 -10.04
C LEU A 172 13.44 13.98 -11.17
N SER A 173 12.14 14.04 -10.85
CA SER A 173 11.06 13.97 -11.84
C SER A 173 10.19 15.21 -11.92
N GLY A 174 10.31 16.14 -10.96
CA GLY A 174 9.42 17.28 -10.83
C GLY A 174 8.05 16.97 -10.24
N HIS A 175 7.72 15.70 -9.97
CA HIS A 175 6.44 15.37 -9.32
C HIS A 175 6.43 15.86 -7.88
N GLU A 176 5.34 16.53 -7.51
CA GLU A 176 5.10 17.00 -6.15
C GLU A 176 4.24 16.00 -5.40
N TYR A 177 4.81 15.41 -4.34
CA TYR A 177 4.09 14.51 -3.46
C TYR A 177 3.59 15.25 -2.22
N ASN A 178 2.37 14.94 -1.80
CA ASN A 178 1.83 15.39 -0.52
C ASN A 178 2.09 14.33 0.56
N ILE A 179 2.25 14.76 1.81
CA ILE A 179 2.61 13.90 2.93
C ILE A 179 1.58 14.09 4.04
N GLY A 180 1.10 13.00 4.63
CA GLY A 180 0.17 13.08 5.77
C GLY A 180 -0.55 11.77 6.03
N THR A 181 -1.54 11.80 6.93
CA THR A 181 -2.48 10.69 7.12
C THR A 181 -3.66 10.86 6.16
N VAL A 182 -4.22 9.76 5.66
CA VAL A 182 -5.48 9.75 4.90
C VAL A 182 -6.61 10.34 5.74
N ALA A 183 -6.64 10.05 7.05
CA ALA A 183 -7.65 10.57 7.96
C ALA A 183 -7.76 12.09 7.92
N ASP A 184 -6.62 12.78 7.97
CA ASP A 184 -6.56 14.23 8.00
C ASP A 184 -6.76 14.85 6.61
N MET A 185 -6.28 14.19 5.54
CA MET A 185 -6.39 14.70 4.16
C MET A 185 -7.76 14.46 3.53
N PHE A 186 -8.34 13.26 3.69
CA PHE A 186 -9.52 12.80 2.94
C PHE A 186 -10.65 12.32 3.85
N GLY A 187 -10.31 11.84 5.04
CA GLY A 187 -11.26 11.25 5.98
C GLY A 187 -10.82 9.87 6.44
N PRO A 188 -11.40 9.35 7.54
CA PRO A 188 -11.08 8.04 8.09
C PRO A 188 -11.12 6.89 7.07
N ALA A 189 -10.08 6.05 7.10
CA ALA A 189 -10.04 4.76 6.42
C ALA A 189 -9.63 3.68 7.44
N THR A 190 -10.44 2.63 7.58
CA THR A 190 -10.21 1.58 8.58
C THR A 190 -9.87 0.23 7.95
N GLY A 191 -9.30 -0.67 8.75
CA GLY A 191 -8.92 -2.02 8.32
C GLY A 191 -7.75 -2.07 7.33
N SER A 192 -6.90 -1.04 7.31
CA SER A 192 -5.74 -0.98 6.42
C SER A 192 -4.59 -1.87 6.90
N ALA A 193 -3.81 -2.41 5.96
CA ALA A 193 -2.66 -3.24 6.26
C ALA A 193 -1.59 -2.49 7.07
N THR A 194 -1.26 -1.27 6.62
CA THR A 194 -0.17 -0.48 7.20
C THR A 194 -0.47 0.02 8.60
N ASP A 195 -1.72 0.38 8.89
CA ASP A 195 -2.08 0.76 10.26
C ASP A 195 -2.06 -0.45 11.19
N TRP A 196 -2.56 -1.61 10.72
CA TRP A 196 -2.51 -2.84 11.50
C TRP A 196 -1.06 -3.24 11.80
N ILE A 197 -0.16 -3.21 10.80
CA ILE A 197 1.27 -3.48 10.98
C ILE A 197 1.85 -2.49 11.99
N LYS A 198 1.68 -1.18 11.77
CA LYS A 198 2.25 -0.15 12.66
C LYS A 198 1.78 -0.29 14.11
N ARG A 199 0.55 -0.77 14.32
CA ARG A 199 -0.03 -0.99 15.65
C ARG A 199 0.46 -2.26 16.33
N ASN A 200 0.63 -3.34 15.60
CA ASN A 200 0.79 -4.69 16.16
C ASN A 200 2.21 -5.24 16.05
N THR A 201 3.12 -4.55 15.37
CA THR A 201 4.53 -4.91 15.26
C THR A 201 5.43 -3.75 15.70
N ASP A 202 6.72 -4.03 15.80
CA ASP A 202 7.77 -3.05 16.11
C ASP A 202 8.36 -2.38 14.85
N VAL A 203 7.74 -2.57 13.69
CA VAL A 203 8.21 -1.98 12.43
C VAL A 203 8.17 -0.46 12.55
N LYS A 204 9.36 0.16 12.50
CA LYS A 204 9.50 1.61 12.58
C LYS A 204 8.95 2.26 11.32
N TYR A 205 9.54 1.98 10.16
CA TYR A 205 9.27 2.71 8.92
C TYR A 205 8.11 2.11 8.13
N VAL A 206 6.88 2.58 8.39
CA VAL A 206 5.68 2.13 7.66
C VAL A 206 5.14 3.27 6.79
N TYR A 207 5.07 3.04 5.47
CA TYR A 207 4.56 4.02 4.51
C TYR A 207 3.62 3.39 3.48
N VAL A 208 2.68 4.18 2.99
CA VAL A 208 1.96 3.90 1.74
C VAL A 208 2.37 4.93 0.69
N PHE A 209 2.76 4.47 -0.49
CA PHE A 209 3.07 5.34 -1.62
C PHE A 209 1.89 5.28 -2.60
N GLU A 210 1.21 6.40 -2.81
CA GLU A 210 0.26 6.57 -3.91
C GLU A 210 1.00 7.20 -5.08
N LEU A 211 1.40 6.39 -6.05
CA LEU A 211 2.22 6.81 -7.19
C LEU A 211 1.47 7.73 -8.17
N PRO A 212 2.12 8.29 -9.21
CA PRO A 212 1.47 9.11 -10.19
C PRO A 212 0.44 8.31 -11.01
N PRO A 213 -0.53 9.00 -11.62
CA PRO A 213 -0.59 10.45 -11.79
C PRO A 213 -1.16 11.20 -10.58
N ALA A 214 -1.20 12.53 -10.66
CA ALA A 214 -1.77 13.37 -9.62
C ALA A 214 -3.25 13.03 -9.35
N TYR A 215 -3.70 13.26 -8.12
CA TYR A 215 -5.07 12.93 -7.64
C TYR A 215 -6.21 13.47 -8.53
N THR A 216 -6.00 14.59 -9.20
CA THR A 216 -7.01 15.23 -10.08
C THR A 216 -7.10 14.59 -11.47
N THR A 217 -6.35 13.52 -11.74
CA THR A 217 -6.27 12.91 -13.08
C THR A 217 -7.44 11.97 -13.34
N TRP A 218 -8.24 12.27 -14.36
CA TRP A 218 -9.44 11.48 -14.70
C TRP A 218 -9.16 10.01 -15.06
N PHE A 219 -8.04 9.72 -15.73
CA PHE A 219 -7.68 8.36 -16.20
C PHE A 219 -6.55 7.74 -15.36
N ALA A 220 -6.59 7.95 -14.05
CA ALA A 220 -5.41 7.73 -13.24
C ALA A 220 -4.91 6.28 -13.16
N PHE A 221 -5.79 5.30 -13.34
CA PHE A 221 -5.43 3.88 -13.35
C PHE A 221 -5.07 3.35 -14.76
N GLN A 222 -5.07 4.23 -15.77
CA GLN A 222 -4.76 3.90 -17.17
C GLN A 222 -3.44 4.56 -17.62
N VAL A 223 -2.42 4.45 -16.76
CA VAL A 223 -1.07 4.98 -17.03
C VAL A 223 -0.49 4.38 -18.31
N LYS A 224 0.01 5.24 -19.20
CA LYS A 224 0.58 4.82 -20.48
C LYS A 224 1.92 4.08 -20.26
N PRO A 225 2.23 3.03 -21.05
CA PRO A 225 3.45 2.23 -20.86
C PRO A 225 4.76 3.02 -20.77
N HIS A 226 4.90 4.09 -21.57
CA HIS A 226 6.11 4.92 -21.58
C HIS A 226 6.34 5.71 -20.26
N LYS A 227 5.33 5.80 -19.38
CA LYS A 227 5.45 6.44 -18.07
C LYS A 227 5.91 5.45 -16.98
N LEU A 228 5.82 4.14 -17.21
CA LEU A 228 6.08 3.13 -16.18
C LEU A 228 7.53 3.15 -15.68
N ILE A 229 8.51 3.25 -16.60
CA ILE A 229 9.93 3.31 -16.21
C ILE A 229 10.26 4.62 -15.48
N PRO A 230 9.87 5.82 -15.97
CA PRO A 230 10.05 7.06 -15.21
C PRO A 230 9.46 7.01 -13.80
N ILE A 231 8.24 6.50 -13.64
CA ILE A 231 7.58 6.36 -12.33
C ILE A 231 8.35 5.38 -11.44
N ALA A 232 8.79 4.26 -11.99
CA ALA A 232 9.58 3.31 -11.21
C ALA A 232 10.94 3.87 -10.79
N THR A 233 11.59 4.67 -11.63
CA THR A 233 12.88 5.31 -11.33
C THR A 233 12.74 6.35 -10.21
N GLU A 234 11.71 7.21 -10.24
CA GLU A 234 11.46 8.13 -9.12
C GLU A 234 11.07 7.40 -7.84
N THR A 235 10.28 6.33 -7.95
CA THR A 235 9.85 5.53 -6.80
C THR A 235 11.07 4.89 -6.14
N TRP A 236 11.98 4.32 -6.94
CA TRP A 236 13.23 3.76 -6.44
C TRP A 236 14.10 4.81 -5.75
N ASN A 237 14.21 6.02 -6.32
CA ASN A 237 14.94 7.11 -5.69
C ASN A 237 14.38 7.42 -4.30
N GLY A 238 13.06 7.51 -4.18
CA GLY A 238 12.38 7.68 -2.90
C GLY A 238 12.60 6.53 -1.92
N VAL A 239 12.42 5.29 -2.37
CA VAL A 239 12.65 4.08 -1.54
C VAL A 239 14.10 4.02 -1.03
N SER A 240 15.08 4.43 -1.85
CA SER A 240 16.49 4.46 -1.44
C SER A 240 16.76 5.39 -0.25
N ILE A 241 16.00 6.47 -0.09
CA ILE A 241 16.11 7.37 1.06
C ILE A 241 15.65 6.68 2.36
N ILE A 242 14.59 5.87 2.27
CA ILE A 242 14.10 5.09 3.41
C ILE A 242 15.13 4.01 3.77
N ILE A 243 15.69 3.32 2.76
CA ILE A 243 16.76 2.33 2.97
C ILE A 243 17.99 2.95 3.66
N ASP A 244 18.44 4.12 3.19
CA ASP A 244 19.56 4.84 3.81
C ASP A 244 19.27 5.20 5.26
N GLN A 245 18.03 5.58 5.57
CA GLN A 245 17.63 5.88 6.94
C GLN A 245 17.60 4.63 7.82
N VAL A 246 17.09 3.50 7.32
CA VAL A 246 17.13 2.20 8.03
C VAL A 246 18.57 1.81 8.36
N LEU A 247 19.48 1.88 7.38
CA LEU A 247 20.89 1.57 7.60
C LEU A 247 21.52 2.49 8.65
N LYS A 248 21.18 3.78 8.61
CA LYS A 248 21.67 4.76 9.59
C LYS A 248 21.19 4.45 11.01
N ASP A 249 19.91 4.15 11.18
CA ASP A 249 19.32 3.89 12.51
C ASP A 249 19.79 2.58 13.13
N ASN A 250 20.22 1.62 12.30
CA ASN A 250 20.76 0.34 12.72
C ASN A 250 22.30 0.31 12.80
N ASP A 251 22.98 1.44 12.57
CA ASP A 251 24.45 1.55 12.54
C ASP A 251 25.14 0.57 11.56
N LEU A 252 24.57 0.40 10.35
CA LEU A 252 25.00 -0.58 9.32
C LEU A 252 25.76 -0.01 8.11
#